data_AF-K1KXP0-F1
#
_entry.id   AF-K1KXP0-F1
#
_cell.length_a   1.000
_cell.length_b   1.000
_cell.length_c   1.000
_cell.angle_alpha   90.00
_cell.angle_beta   90.00
_cell.angle_gamma   90.00
#
_symmetry.space_group_name_H-M   'P 1'
#
loop_
_entity.id
_entity.type
_entity.pdbx_description
1 polymer ?
#
loop_
_entity_poly.entity_id
_entity_poly.type
_entity_poly.pdbx_seq_one_letter_code
_entity_poly.pdbx_strand_id
1 'polypeptide(L)' 'MPVILISVFSAFIIFMTVFSMIKVLSIACKRKDISILKYRVLTTSFIVAGILTISILPFGYQKIYEIIL' A
#
# COMPACT_ATOMS: atom_id res chain seq x y z
N MET A 1 16.74 -6.41 15.14
CA MET A 1 16.77 -7.32 13.97
C MET A 1 15.41 -7.91 13.55
N PRO A 2 14.48 -8.36 14.44
CA PRO A 2 13.19 -8.93 14.00
C PRO A 2 12.20 -7.91 13.42
N VAL A 3 12.25 -6.65 13.89
CA VAL A 3 11.39 -5.55 13.44
C VAL A 3 11.54 -5.27 11.93
N ILE A 4 12.79 -5.32 11.43
CA ILE A 4 13.09 -5.10 10.00
C ILE A 4 12.48 -6.21 9.16
N LEU A 5 12.62 -7.48 9.58
CA LEU A 5 12.08 -8.63 8.85
C LEU A 5 10.56 -8.53 8.72
N ILE A 6 9.85 -8.26 9.83
CA ILE A 6 8.39 -8.11 9.85
C ILE A 6 7.95 -6.91 8.99
N SER A 7 8.70 -5.81 9.03
CA SER A 7 8.40 -4.62 8.22
C SER A 7 8.57 -4.90 6.73
N VAL A 8 9.57 -5.68 6.32
CA VAL A 8 9.80 -6.06 4.91
C VAL A 8 8.68 -6.96 4.39
N PHE A 9 8.29 -7.99 5.14
CA PHE A 9 7.17 -8.86 4.75
C PHE A 9 5.86 -8.07 4.64
N SER A 10 5.61 -7.18 5.59
CA SER A 10 4.40 -6.36 5.59
C SER A 10 4.39 -5.35 4.44
N ALA A 11 5.54 -4.76 4.10
CA ALA A 11 5.69 -3.92 2.91
C ALA A 11 5.37 -4.70 1.61
N PHE A 12 5.76 -5.97 1.53
CA PHE A 12 5.44 -6.84 0.40
C PHE A 12 3.93 -7.09 0.26
N ILE A 13 3.23 -7.32 1.38
CA ILE A 13 1.78 -7.49 1.41
C ILE A 13 1.06 -6.21 0.96
N ILE A 14 1.50 -5.04 1.46
CA ILE A 14 0.96 -3.74 1.07
C ILE A 14 1.18 -3.52 -0.44
N PHE A 15 2.37 -3.81 -0.95
CA PHE A 15 2.68 -3.70 -2.37
C PHE A 15 1.76 -4.55 -3.25
N MET A 16 1.56 -5.82 -2.89
CA MET A 16 0.65 -6.73 -3.62
C MET A 16 -0.80 -6.25 -3.58
N THR A 17 -1.22 -5.65 -2.46
CA THR A 17 -2.56 -5.07 -2.30
C THR A 17 -2.76 -3.87 -3.22
N VAL A 18 -1.83 -2.91 -3.20
CA VAL A 18 -1.86 -1.73 -4.08
C VAL A 18 -1.84 -2.15 -5.54
N PHE A 19 -0.99 -3.10 -5.92
CA PHE A 19 -0.93 -3.62 -7.29
C PHE A 19 -2.26 -4.25 -7.73
N SER A 20 -2.89 -5.04 -6.85
CA SER A 20 -4.18 -5.66 -7.12
C SER A 20 -5.30 -4.62 -7.28
N MET A 21 -5.33 -3.58 -6.44
CA MET A 21 -6.28 -2.47 -6.57
C MET A 21 -6.11 -1.71 -7.89
N ILE A 22 -4.87 -1.41 -8.28
CA ILE A 22 -4.58 -0.75 -9.57
C ILE A 22 -5.05 -1.62 -10.74
N LYS A 23 -4.87 -2.95 -10.66
CA LYS A 23 -5.35 -3.88 -11.69
C LYS A 23 -6.88 -3.85 -11.82
N VAL A 24 -7.61 -3.82 -10.71
CA VAL A 24 -9.08 -3.69 -10.70
C VAL A 24 -9.52 -2.36 -11.31
N LEU A 25 -8.87 -1.25 -10.92
CA LEU A 25 -9.12 0.06 -11.51
C LEU A 25 -8.84 0.08 -13.01
N SER A 26 -7.80 -0.61 -13.47
CA SER A 26 -7.46 -0.71 -14.89
C SER A 26 -8.56 -1.44 -15.67
N ILE A 27 -9.11 -2.52 -15.11
CA ILE A 27 -10.23 -3.26 -15.69
C ILE A 27 -11.48 -2.37 -15.77
N ALA A 28 -11.82 -1.65 -14.70
CA ALA A 28 -12.95 -0.72 -14.67
C ALA A 28 -12.79 0.41 -15.70
N CYS A 29 -11.57 0.94 -15.86
CA CYS A 29 -11.27 1.96 -16.87
C CYS A 29 -11.42 1.41 -18.30
N LYS A 30 -10.97 0.17 -18.56
CA LYS A 30 -11.14 -0.49 -19.87
C LYS A 30 -12.60 -0.76 -20.20
N ARG A 31 -13.43 -1.06 -19.20
CA ARG A 31 -14.89 -1.25 -19.36
C ARG A 31 -15.66 0.07 -19.53
N LYS A 32 -14.97 1.22 -19.48
CA LYS A 32 -15.56 2.57 -19.49
C LYS A 32 -16.49 2.87 -18.31
N ASP A 33 -16.41 2.07 -17.24
CA ASP A 33 -17.15 2.33 -16.00
C ASP A 33 -16.61 3.58 -15.27
N ILE A 34 -15.32 3.89 -15.49
CA ILE A 34 -14.64 5.08 -14.94
C ILE A 34 -13.87 5.83 -16.04
N SER A 35 -13.85 7.16 -15.91
CA SER A 35 -13.04 8.05 -16.76
C SER A 35 -11.53 7.86 -16.50
N ILE A 36 -10.72 8.05 -17.55
CA ILE A 36 -9.25 8.06 -17.48
C ILE A 36 -8.73 9.04 -16.44
N LEU A 37 -9.38 10.20 -16.27
CA LEU A 37 -9.01 11.18 -15.25
C LEU A 37 -9.18 10.60 -13.84
N LYS A 38 -10.34 9.98 -13.58
CA LYS A 38 -10.64 9.33 -12.29
C LYS A 38 -9.69 8.17 -12.02
N TYR A 39 -9.42 7.35 -13.04
CA TYR A 39 -8.45 6.26 -12.97
C TYR A 39 -7.07 6.76 -12.53
N ARG A 40 -6.57 7.85 -13.16
CA ARG A 40 -5.25 8.40 -12.87
C ARG A 40 -5.17 8.93 -11.44
N VAL A 41 -6.17 9.71 -11.00
CA VAL A 41 -6.24 10.25 -9.64
C VAL A 41 -6.28 9.13 -8.59
N LEU A 42 -7.16 8.12 -8.78
CA LEU A 42 -7.28 7.00 -7.86
C LEU A 42 -6.00 6.16 -7.79
N THR A 43 -5.40 5.86 -8.95
CA THR A 43 -4.14 5.12 -9.01
C THR A 43 -3.03 5.87 -8.26
N THR A 44 -2.89 7.18 -8.49
CA THR A 44 -1.90 7.99 -7.77
C THR A 44 -2.18 8.03 -6.26
N SER A 45 -3.44 8.14 -5.83
CA SER A 45 -3.76 8.14 -4.41
C SER A 45 -3.44 6.81 -3.73
N PHE A 46 -3.70 5.67 -4.40
CA PHE A 46 -3.36 4.35 -3.84
C PHE A 46 -1.85 4.14 -3.73
N ILE A 47 -1.07 4.60 -4.71
CA ILE A 47 0.40 4.54 -4.66
C ILE A 47 0.92 5.39 -3.51
N VAL A 48 0.46 6.64 -3.40
CA VAL A 48 0.88 7.56 -2.33
C VAL A 48 0.51 7.02 -0.95
N ALA A 49 -0.71 6.51 -0.79
CA ALA A 49 -1.15 5.88 0.46
C ALA A 49 -0.32 4.64 0.82
N GLY A 50 0.02 3.80 -0.17
CA GLY A 50 0.89 2.64 0.03
C GLY A 50 2.28 3.03 0.51
N ILE A 51 2.90 4.04 -0.12
CA ILE A 51 4.22 4.56 0.28
C ILE A 51 4.17 5.12 1.71
N LEU A 52 3.18 5.97 2.02
CA LEU A 52 2.97 6.50 3.37
C LEU A 52 2.85 5.39 4.41
N THR A 53 2.06 4.37 4.12
CA THR A 53 1.84 3.24 5.03
C THR A 53 3.14 2.48 5.30
N ILE A 54 3.93 2.19 4.25
CA ILE A 54 5.22 1.50 4.39
C ILE A 54 6.22 2.34 5.18
N SER A 55 6.24 3.67 4.99
CA SER A 55 7.13 4.57 5.72
C SER A 55 6.81 4.65 7.22
N ILE A 56 5.53 4.56 7.60
CA ILE A 56 5.08 4.65 9.00
C ILE A 56 5.20 3.29 9.71
N LEU A 57 5.10 2.19 8.98
CA LEU A 57 5.16 0.82 9.48
C LEU A 57 6.32 0.50 10.43
N PRO A 58 7.60 0.82 10.12
CA PRO A 58 8.71 0.50 11.01
C PRO A 58 8.62 1.24 12.34
N PHE A 59 8.11 2.48 12.35
CA PHE A 59 7.88 3.24 13.59
C PHE A 59 6.78 2.60 14.44
N GLY A 60 5.70 2.14 13.80
CA GLY A 60 4.63 1.41 14.48
C GLY A 60 5.13 0.11 15.11
N TYR A 61 5.88 -0.70 14.36
CA TYR A 61 6.45 -1.95 14.89
C TYR A 61 7.49 -1.71 15.98
N GLN A 62 8.30 -0.66 15.87
CA GLN A 62 9.25 -0.31 16.92
C GLN A 62 8.53 0.04 18.22
N LYS A 63 7.45 0.83 18.17
CA LYS A 63 6.65 1.17 19.36
C LYS A 63 5.99 -0.03 20.00
N ILE A 64 5.43 -0.94 19.20
CA ILE A 64 4.84 -2.18 19.70
C ILE A 64 5.91 -3.07 20.36
N TYR A 65 7.10 -3.15 19.75
CA TYR A 65 8.23 -3.90 20.30
C TYR A 65 8.70 -3.33 21.65
N GLU A 66 8.80 -2.00 21.78
CA GLU A 66 9.13 -1.30 23.05
C GLU A 66 8.07 -1.50 24.15
N ILE A 67 6.81 -1.77 23.81
CA ILE A 67 5.74 -1.98 24.80
C ILE A 67 5.71 -3.43 25.29
N ILE A 68 6.04 -4.38 24.43
CA ILE A 68 5.92 -5.81 24.71
C ILE A 68 7.15 -6.35 25.46
N LEU A 69 8.33 -5.78 25.23
CA LEU A 69 9.61 -6.22 25.77
C LEU A 69 10.17 -5.21 26.78
#